data_AF-A0ABD4A1D6-F1
#
_entry.id   AF-A0ABD4A1D6-F1
#
_cell.length_a   1.000
_cell.length_b   1.000
_cell.length_c   1.000
_cell.angle_alpha   90.00
_cell.angle_beta   90.00
_cell.angle_gamma   90.00
#
_symmetry.space_group_name_H-M   'P 1'
#
loop_
_entity.id
_entity.type
_entity.pdbx_description
1 polymer ?
#
loop_
_entity_poly.entity_id
_entity_poly.type
_entity_poly.pdbx_seq_one_letter_code
_entity_poly.pdbx_strand_id
1 'polypeptide(L)'
;MNETNRQRATRITIIFLSIILVGIGFFLQQKETENTEYEMKAVVIHRSEKLEDSPIVAVYRRLNGKHLLILYEIDRMDKNRFKAIKEVEIDNEPTRLLADRNKIGVWTLVQKKWTFYNAKLIKEKRDTFYRDDHSNKTLPYRLESDGKVKFQLKNETFQFEIADYENITGIYSLSDDNLLFVLLKNDIKVLVQK
;
A
#
# COMPACT_ATOMS: atom_id res chain seq x y z
N MET A 1 31.84 -6.11 52.38
CA MET A 1 30.40 -6.36 52.61
C MET A 1 30.05 -7.62 51.84
N ASN A 2 30.01 -8.78 52.50
CA ASN A 2 29.78 -10.06 51.82
C ASN A 2 28.28 -10.24 51.60
N GLU A 3 27.89 -10.29 50.33
CA GLU A 3 26.53 -10.58 49.91
C GLU A 3 26.15 -11.98 50.41
N THR A 4 25.04 -12.10 51.13
CA THR A 4 24.57 -13.42 51.58
C THR A 4 24.11 -14.24 50.37
N ASN A 5 24.31 -15.57 50.40
CA ASN A 5 23.91 -16.47 49.30
C ASN A 5 22.44 -16.27 48.85
N ARG A 6 21.58 -15.85 49.79
CA ARG A 6 20.17 -15.54 49.55
C ARG A 6 19.99 -14.26 48.72
N GLN A 7 20.72 -13.19 49.04
CA GLN A 7 20.71 -11.93 48.25
C GLN A 7 21.27 -12.13 46.84
N ARG A 8 22.35 -12.91 46.72
CA ARG A 8 22.95 -13.27 45.42
C ARG A 8 21.97 -14.06 44.55
N ALA A 9 21.25 -15.02 45.12
CA ALA A 9 20.21 -15.78 44.42
C ALA A 9 19.06 -14.86 43.96
N THR A 10 18.55 -13.99 44.83
CA THR A 10 17.48 -13.04 44.48
C THR A 10 17.89 -12.10 43.34
N ARG A 11 19.13 -11.60 43.35
CA ARG A 11 19.65 -10.73 42.28
C ARG A 11 19.69 -11.46 40.94
N ILE A 12 20.16 -12.71 40.93
CA ILE A 12 20.21 -13.53 39.71
C ILE A 12 18.79 -13.80 39.19
N THR A 13 17.83 -14.11 40.06
CA THR A 13 16.44 -14.34 39.66
C THR A 13 15.82 -13.10 39.02
N ILE A 14 16.04 -11.90 39.57
CA ILE A 14 15.52 -10.65 39.01
C ILE A 14 16.13 -10.38 37.64
N ILE A 15 17.45 -10.53 37.50
CA ILE A 15 18.15 -10.33 36.21
C ILE A 15 17.58 -11.29 35.16
N PHE A 16 17.40 -12.56 35.51
CA PHE A 16 16.87 -13.56 34.58
C PHE A 16 15.42 -13.27 34.19
N LEU A 17 14.59 -12.84 35.15
CA LEU A 17 13.21 -12.42 34.90
C LEU A 17 13.16 -11.20 33.96
N SER A 18 14.04 -10.22 34.14
CA SER A 18 14.13 -9.05 33.26
C SER A 18 14.55 -9.44 31.85
N ILE A 19 15.53 -10.34 31.69
CA ILE A 19 15.95 -10.82 30.36
C ILE A 19 14.80 -11.57 29.66
N ILE A 20 14.06 -12.41 30.39
CA ILE A 20 12.89 -13.11 29.84
C ILE A 20 11.80 -12.12 29.41
N LEU A 21 11.49 -11.12 30.24
CA LEU A 21 10.48 -10.11 29.92
C LEU A 21 10.85 -9.29 28.68
N VAL A 22 12.12 -8.88 28.57
CA VAL A 22 12.64 -8.18 27.38
C VAL A 22 12.58 -9.12 26.17
N GLY A 23 12.96 -10.39 26.32
CA GLY A 23 12.88 -11.39 25.26
C GLY A 23 11.45 -11.63 24.76
N ILE A 24 10.47 -11.72 25.67
CA ILE A 24 9.05 -11.83 25.31
C ILE A 24 8.57 -10.56 24.61
N GLY A 25 8.97 -9.38 25.07
CA GLY A 25 8.65 -8.11 24.42
C GLY A 25 9.15 -8.05 22.98
N PHE A 26 10.42 -8.39 22.75
CA PHE A 26 10.99 -8.49 21.40
C PHE A 26 10.32 -9.57 20.56
N PHE A 27 9.99 -10.73 21.13
CA PHE A 27 9.34 -11.81 20.40
C PHE A 27 7.91 -11.45 19.97
N LEU A 28 7.16 -10.75 20.81
CA LEU A 28 5.83 -10.23 20.47
C LEU A 28 5.92 -9.15 19.38
N GLN A 29 6.89 -8.23 19.49
CA GLN A 29 7.11 -7.19 18.50
C GLN A 29 7.58 -7.77 17.15
N GLN A 30 8.44 -8.79 17.16
CA GLN A 30 8.87 -9.49 15.96
C GLN A 30 7.71 -10.25 15.30
N LYS A 31 6.83 -10.89 16.07
CA LYS A 31 5.64 -11.56 15.51
C LYS A 31 4.65 -10.61 14.84
N GLU A 32 4.51 -9.38 15.35
CA GLU A 32 3.73 -8.34 14.66
C GLU A 32 4.39 -7.91 13.35
N THR A 33 5.73 -7.90 13.30
CA THR A 33 6.52 -7.44 12.15
C THR A 33 6.74 -8.52 11.08
N GLU A 34 6.83 -9.81 11.44
CA GLU A 34 6.98 -10.93 10.51
C GLU A 34 5.67 -11.36 9.85
N ASN A 35 4.50 -11.08 10.46
CA ASN A 35 3.19 -11.37 9.84
C ASN A 35 2.66 -10.23 8.96
N THR A 36 3.44 -9.17 8.72
CA THR A 36 3.05 -8.01 7.89
C THR A 36 3.48 -8.10 6.43
N GLU A 37 4.09 -9.20 6.00
CA GLU A 37 4.49 -9.40 4.60
C GLU A 37 3.28 -9.82 3.72
N TYR A 38 2.34 -8.89 3.54
CA TYR A 38 1.22 -9.08 2.60
C TYR A 38 1.24 -8.01 1.53
N GLU A 39 1.28 -8.48 0.28
CA GLU A 39 1.37 -7.69 -0.92
C GLU A 39 0.25 -6.65 -1.00
N MET A 40 0.63 -5.37 -1.03
CA MET A 40 -0.33 -4.29 -1.28
C MET A 40 -0.88 -4.40 -2.70
N LYS A 41 -2.17 -4.09 -2.85
CA LYS A 41 -2.80 -3.98 -4.16
C LYS A 41 -3.37 -2.59 -4.30
N ALA A 42 -3.27 -2.02 -5.49
CA ALA A 42 -3.80 -0.69 -5.74
C ALA A 42 -4.49 -0.61 -7.10
N VAL A 43 -5.42 0.33 -7.23
CA VAL A 43 -6.02 0.71 -8.50
C VAL A 43 -6.31 2.21 -8.49
N VAL A 44 -6.01 2.87 -9.60
CA VAL A 44 -6.35 4.29 -9.79
C VAL A 44 -7.84 4.36 -10.12
N ILE A 45 -8.63 5.01 -9.26
CA ILE A 45 -10.09 5.12 -9.43
C ILE A 45 -10.53 6.49 -9.96
N HIS A 46 -9.62 7.46 -9.92
CA HIS A 46 -9.80 8.77 -10.51
C HIS A 46 -8.43 9.27 -11.01
N ARG A 47 -8.31 9.50 -12.31
CA ARG A 47 -7.14 10.15 -12.90
C ARG A 47 -7.42 11.64 -12.95
N SER A 48 -6.40 12.42 -12.63
CA SER A 48 -6.49 13.86 -12.67
C SER A 48 -6.49 14.39 -14.10
N GLU A 49 -7.47 15.23 -14.41
CA GLU A 49 -7.55 15.93 -15.71
C GLU A 49 -6.91 17.34 -15.65
N LYS A 50 -6.90 17.98 -14.47
CA LYS A 50 -6.44 19.37 -14.28
C LYS A 50 -5.68 19.54 -12.97
N LEU A 51 -4.87 20.59 -12.85
CA LEU A 51 -3.98 20.79 -11.70
C LEU A 51 -4.73 20.84 -10.36
N GLU A 52 -5.95 21.40 -10.37
CA GLU A 52 -6.82 21.53 -9.20
C GLU A 52 -7.60 20.25 -8.89
N ASP A 53 -7.56 19.26 -9.78
CA ASP A 53 -8.25 17.98 -9.67
C ASP A 53 -7.29 16.93 -9.12
N SER A 54 -7.47 16.48 -7.88
CA SER A 54 -6.56 15.51 -7.26
C SER A 54 -6.89 14.08 -7.69
N PRO A 55 -5.90 13.29 -8.14
CA PRO A 55 -6.16 11.90 -8.45
C PRO A 55 -6.41 11.08 -7.18
N ILE A 56 -7.19 10.00 -7.31
CA ILE A 56 -7.58 9.14 -6.20
C ILE A 56 -7.20 7.69 -6.52
N VAL A 57 -6.55 7.06 -5.55
CA VAL A 57 -6.13 5.65 -5.62
C VAL A 57 -6.80 4.88 -4.50
N ALA A 58 -7.37 3.73 -4.85
CA ALA A 58 -7.81 2.74 -3.86
C ALA A 58 -6.66 1.76 -3.59
N VAL A 59 -6.29 1.62 -2.32
CA VAL A 59 -5.21 0.74 -1.88
C VAL A 59 -5.76 -0.26 -0.87
N TYR A 60 -5.55 -1.53 -1.14
CA TYR A 60 -5.67 -2.59 -0.16
C TYR A 60 -4.33 -2.74 0.58
N ARG A 61 -4.40 -2.77 1.91
CA ARG A 61 -3.28 -3.16 2.76
C ARG A 61 -3.77 -3.94 3.97
N ARG A 62 -2.90 -4.78 4.52
CA ARG A 62 -3.14 -5.44 5.81
C ARG A 62 -2.40 -4.68 6.91
N LEU A 63 -3.10 -4.26 7.96
CA LEU A 63 -2.48 -3.66 9.14
C LEU A 63 -3.02 -4.30 10.40
N ASN A 64 -2.14 -4.64 11.35
CA ASN A 64 -2.52 -5.18 12.65
C ASN A 64 -3.51 -6.37 12.52
N GLY A 65 -3.25 -7.25 11.54
CA GLY A 65 -4.09 -8.40 11.23
C GLY A 65 -5.36 -8.10 10.41
N LYS A 66 -5.77 -6.83 10.28
CA LYS A 66 -7.00 -6.40 9.59
C LYS A 66 -6.78 -6.13 8.11
N HIS A 67 -7.77 -6.47 7.29
CA HIS A 67 -7.79 -6.19 5.86
C HIS A 67 -8.45 -4.83 5.61
N LEU A 68 -7.69 -3.86 5.10
CA LEU A 68 -8.14 -2.48 4.98
C LEU A 68 -8.15 -2.08 3.52
N LEU A 69 -9.24 -1.44 3.10
CA LEU A 69 -9.37 -0.75 1.83
C LEU A 69 -9.37 0.75 2.13
N ILE A 70 -8.41 1.46 1.56
CA ILE A 70 -8.15 2.87 1.84
C ILE A 70 -8.20 3.65 0.54
N LEU A 71 -8.89 4.79 0.54
CA LEU A 71 -8.81 5.77 -0.54
C LEU A 71 -7.79 6.83 -0.17
N TYR A 72 -6.80 7.01 -1.03
CA TYR A 72 -5.81 8.07 -0.94
C TYR A 72 -6.09 9.13 -2.00
N GLU A 73 -6.23 10.37 -1.56
CA GLU A 73 -6.18 11.56 -2.39
C GLU A 73 -4.72 12.03 -2.47
N ILE A 74 -4.24 12.28 -3.68
CA ILE A 74 -2.86 12.68 -3.94
C ILE A 74 -2.83 14.18 -4.23
N ASP A 75 -2.04 14.91 -3.46
CA ASP A 75 -1.82 16.33 -3.71
C ASP A 75 -0.88 16.50 -4.92
N ARG A 76 -1.35 17.18 -5.96
CA ARG A 76 -0.54 17.44 -7.17
C ARG A 76 0.56 18.46 -6.93
N MET A 77 0.38 19.35 -5.96
CA MET A 77 1.33 20.40 -5.60
C MET A 77 2.38 19.90 -4.61
N ASP A 78 2.01 18.93 -3.77
CA ASP A 78 2.92 18.25 -2.84
C ASP A 78 2.89 16.73 -3.02
N LYS A 79 3.83 16.23 -3.83
CA LYS A 79 3.93 14.82 -4.25
C LYS A 79 4.20 13.85 -3.09
N ASN A 80 4.63 14.35 -1.93
CA ASN A 80 4.86 13.53 -0.74
C ASN A 80 3.61 13.43 0.13
N ARG A 81 2.54 14.15 -0.21
CA ARG A 81 1.33 14.23 0.60
C ARG A 81 0.26 13.30 0.07
N PHE A 82 0.25 12.09 0.63
CA PHE A 82 -0.86 11.15 0.53
C PHE A 82 -1.85 11.43 1.66
N LYS A 83 -3.08 11.78 1.31
CA LYS A 83 -4.12 11.98 2.30
C LYS A 83 -5.08 10.80 2.26
N ALA A 84 -5.08 9.99 3.30
CA ALA A 84 -6.13 9.00 3.50
C ALA A 84 -7.47 9.73 3.71
N ILE A 85 -8.38 9.64 2.74
CA ILE A 85 -9.69 10.31 2.80
C ILE A 85 -10.77 9.41 3.38
N LYS A 86 -10.67 8.09 3.14
CA LYS A 86 -11.59 7.07 3.65
C LYS A 86 -10.87 5.75 3.85
N GLU A 87 -11.36 4.99 4.80
CA GLU A 87 -10.89 3.65 5.12
C GLU A 87 -12.08 2.78 5.53
N VAL A 88 -12.07 1.52 5.11
CA VAL A 88 -13.03 0.51 5.57
C VAL A 88 -12.31 -0.83 5.75
N GLU A 89 -12.69 -1.56 6.79
CA GLU A 89 -12.28 -2.94 6.98
C GLU A 89 -13.11 -3.84 6.03
N ILE A 90 -12.43 -4.74 5.31
CA ILE A 90 -13.04 -5.72 4.41
C ILE A 90 -12.80 -7.13 4.95
N ASP A 91 -13.66 -8.08 4.56
CA ASP A 91 -13.67 -9.39 5.22
C ASP A 91 -12.38 -10.20 4.99
N ASN A 92 -11.78 -10.08 3.80
CA ASN A 92 -10.59 -10.82 3.41
C ASN A 92 -9.76 -10.04 2.37
N GLU A 93 -8.54 -10.52 2.12
CA GLU A 93 -7.69 -10.05 1.03
C GLU A 93 -8.40 -10.13 -0.34
N PRO A 94 -8.42 -9.02 -1.12
CA PRO A 94 -8.94 -9.04 -2.46
C PRO A 94 -7.92 -9.70 -3.39
N THR A 95 -8.40 -10.58 -4.27
CA THR A 95 -7.58 -11.12 -5.35
C THR A 95 -7.40 -10.10 -6.48
N ARG A 96 -8.36 -9.18 -6.65
CA ARG A 96 -8.31 -8.08 -7.62
C ARG A 96 -9.00 -6.83 -7.10
N LEU A 97 -8.46 -5.68 -7.53
CA LEU A 97 -9.09 -4.37 -7.43
C LEU A 97 -9.29 -3.84 -8.86
N LEU A 98 -10.47 -3.25 -9.13
CA LEU A 98 -10.77 -2.57 -10.39
C LEU A 98 -11.50 -1.25 -10.09
N ALA A 99 -11.34 -0.24 -10.94
CA ALA A 99 -12.13 0.97 -10.91
C ALA A 99 -13.53 0.75 -11.52
N ASP A 100 -14.49 1.60 -11.16
CA ASP A 100 -15.76 1.74 -11.92
C ASP A 100 -15.55 2.70 -13.10
N ARG A 101 -16.12 2.36 -14.26
CA ARG A 101 -15.95 3.13 -15.50
C ARG A 101 -16.56 4.53 -15.44
N ASN A 102 -17.59 4.73 -14.62
CA ASN A 102 -18.46 5.91 -14.71
C ASN A 102 -18.53 6.70 -13.40
N LYS A 103 -18.00 6.16 -12.30
CA LYS A 103 -18.05 6.79 -10.98
C LYS A 103 -16.74 6.56 -10.26
N ILE A 104 -16.40 7.49 -9.35
CA ILE A 104 -15.34 7.27 -8.38
C ILE A 104 -15.81 6.16 -7.43
N GLY A 105 -15.17 5.01 -7.54
CA GLY A 105 -15.47 3.83 -6.75
C GLY A 105 -14.57 2.67 -7.14
N VAL A 106 -14.55 1.66 -6.29
CA VAL A 106 -13.68 0.50 -6.42
C VAL A 106 -14.47 -0.79 -6.31
N TRP A 107 -14.13 -1.71 -7.19
CA TRP A 107 -14.59 -3.08 -7.19
C TRP A 107 -13.53 -3.97 -6.56
N THR A 108 -13.94 -4.73 -5.55
CA THR A 108 -13.06 -5.74 -4.91
C THR A 108 -13.55 -7.13 -5.28
N LEU A 109 -12.64 -7.99 -5.74
CA LEU A 109 -12.90 -9.42 -5.88
C LEU A 109 -12.40 -10.15 -4.64
N VAL A 110 -13.32 -10.61 -3.80
CA VAL A 110 -12.99 -11.37 -2.59
C VAL A 110 -13.68 -12.72 -2.68
N GLN A 111 -12.94 -13.82 -2.58
CA GLN A 111 -13.49 -15.19 -2.62
C GLN A 111 -14.47 -15.41 -3.79
N LYS A 112 -14.10 -14.95 -5.00
CA LYS A 112 -14.90 -15.00 -6.24
C LYS A 112 -16.16 -14.14 -6.25
N LYS A 113 -16.41 -13.32 -5.22
CA LYS A 113 -17.52 -12.36 -5.16
C LYS A 113 -17.03 -10.94 -5.40
N TRP A 114 -17.66 -10.28 -6.37
CA TRP A 114 -17.45 -8.85 -6.60
C TRP A 114 -18.31 -8.02 -5.65
N THR A 115 -17.69 -7.04 -5.03
CA THR A 115 -18.37 -6.03 -4.20
C THR A 115 -17.93 -4.65 -4.69
N PHE A 116 -18.89 -3.78 -4.95
CA PHE A 116 -18.64 -2.38 -5.27
C PHE A 116 -18.69 -1.52 -4.02
N TYR A 117 -17.68 -0.66 -3.87
CA TYR A 117 -17.60 0.37 -2.86
C TYR A 117 -17.56 1.73 -3.56
N ASN A 118 -18.50 2.61 -3.21
CA ASN A 118 -18.54 3.97 -3.77
C ASN A 118 -17.43 4.87 -3.18
N ALA A 119 -17.38 6.14 -3.58
CA ALA A 119 -16.39 7.12 -3.11
C ALA A 119 -16.34 7.32 -1.57
N LYS A 120 -17.35 6.86 -0.83
CA LYS A 120 -17.37 6.89 0.64
C LYS A 120 -16.98 5.54 1.27
N LEU A 121 -16.54 4.57 0.46
CA LEU A 121 -16.30 3.18 0.82
C LEU A 121 -17.54 2.48 1.41
N ILE A 122 -18.74 2.86 0.94
CA ILE A 122 -19.99 2.20 1.32
C ILE A 122 -20.35 1.18 0.24
N LYS A 123 -20.70 -0.04 0.67
CA LYS A 123 -21.18 -1.10 -0.22
C LYS A 123 -22.47 -0.65 -0.91
N GLU A 124 -22.50 -0.67 -2.23
CA GLU A 124 -23.66 -0.27 -3.03
C GLU A 124 -23.95 -1.33 -4.10
N LYS A 125 -25.23 -1.59 -4.38
CA LYS A 125 -25.60 -2.46 -5.50
C LYS A 125 -25.24 -1.77 -6.81
N ARG A 126 -24.42 -2.43 -7.61
CA ARG A 126 -23.93 -1.91 -8.88
C ARG A 126 -23.87 -3.05 -9.89
N ASP A 127 -24.19 -2.77 -11.15
CA ASP A 127 -24.04 -3.76 -12.23
C ASP A 127 -22.55 -3.97 -12.53
N THR A 128 -22.15 -5.22 -12.65
CA THR A 128 -20.81 -5.65 -13.00
C THR A 128 -20.33 -5.17 -14.37
N PHE A 129 -21.23 -4.79 -15.27
CA PHE A 129 -20.93 -4.15 -16.56
C PHE A 129 -20.06 -2.89 -16.39
N TYR A 130 -20.20 -2.17 -15.28
CA TYR A 130 -19.45 -0.94 -15.01
C TYR A 130 -18.05 -1.17 -14.45
N ARG A 131 -17.61 -2.41 -14.28
CA ARG A 131 -16.21 -2.70 -13.94
C ARG A 131 -15.29 -2.35 -15.10
N ASP A 132 -14.26 -1.57 -14.83
CA ASP A 132 -13.19 -1.38 -15.80
C ASP A 132 -12.14 -2.48 -15.65
N ASP A 133 -12.22 -3.52 -16.48
CA ASP A 133 -11.29 -4.65 -16.47
C ASP A 133 -9.85 -4.27 -16.87
N HIS A 134 -9.62 -3.05 -17.36
CA HIS A 134 -8.29 -2.55 -17.74
C HIS A 134 -7.72 -1.54 -16.73
N SER A 135 -8.49 -1.16 -15.71
CA SER A 135 -8.09 -0.13 -14.72
C SER A 135 -6.89 -0.52 -13.86
N ASN A 136 -6.62 -1.82 -13.72
CA ASN A 136 -5.45 -2.34 -13.00
C ASN A 136 -4.20 -2.48 -13.89
N LYS A 137 -4.25 -2.01 -15.14
CA LYS A 137 -3.12 -2.13 -16.07
C LYS A 137 -1.99 -1.20 -15.64
N THR A 138 -0.83 -1.79 -15.39
CA THR A 138 0.41 -1.06 -15.13
C THR A 138 1.05 -0.60 -16.43
N LEU A 139 1.82 0.49 -16.36
CA LEU A 139 2.73 0.90 -17.41
C LEU A 139 3.85 -0.13 -17.53
N PRO A 140 4.27 -0.51 -18.76
CA PRO A 140 5.41 -1.40 -18.94
C PRO A 140 6.70 -0.70 -18.48
N TYR A 141 7.49 -1.38 -17.65
CA TYR A 141 8.78 -0.90 -17.15
C TYR A 141 9.86 -1.98 -17.23
N ARG A 142 11.12 -1.55 -17.21
CA ARG A 142 12.33 -2.37 -17.15
C ARG A 142 13.22 -1.87 -16.02
N LEU A 143 13.76 -2.81 -15.27
CA LEU A 143 14.78 -2.56 -14.26
C LEU A 143 16.15 -2.66 -14.92
N GLU A 144 16.96 -1.62 -14.75
CA GLU A 144 18.36 -1.59 -15.18
C GLU A 144 19.26 -2.03 -14.02
N SER A 145 20.43 -2.58 -14.35
CA SER A 145 21.39 -3.13 -13.36
C SER A 145 22.04 -2.05 -12.47
N ASP A 146 21.87 -0.77 -12.79
CA ASP A 146 22.33 0.37 -11.99
C ASP A 146 21.24 0.92 -11.03
N GLY A 147 20.15 0.18 -10.84
CA GLY A 147 19.04 0.58 -9.96
C GLY A 147 18.06 1.58 -10.57
N LYS A 148 18.20 1.90 -11.86
CA LYS A 148 17.27 2.76 -12.59
C LYS A 148 16.08 1.99 -13.11
N VAL A 149 14.94 2.63 -13.07
CA VAL A 149 13.68 2.12 -13.62
C VAL A 149 13.36 2.91 -14.87
N LYS A 150 13.33 2.23 -16.03
CA LYS A 150 12.90 2.81 -17.30
C LYS A 150 11.48 2.39 -17.61
N PHE A 151 10.66 3.32 -18.05
CA PHE A 151 9.30 3.02 -18.49
C PHE A 151 8.96 3.85 -19.73
N GLN A 152 7.98 3.37 -20.50
CA GLN A 152 7.50 4.06 -21.68
C GLN A 152 6.14 4.70 -21.42
N LEU A 153 6.01 5.97 -21.79
CA LEU A 153 4.77 6.73 -21.70
C LEU A 153 4.65 7.62 -22.94
N LYS A 154 3.54 7.52 -23.67
CA LYS A 154 3.23 8.37 -24.85
C LYS A 154 4.39 8.47 -25.87
N ASN A 155 5.10 7.35 -26.09
CA ASN A 155 6.28 7.20 -26.98
C ASN A 155 7.59 7.81 -26.48
N GLU A 156 7.61 8.38 -25.28
CA GLU A 156 8.83 8.83 -24.63
C GLU A 156 9.30 7.78 -23.62
N THR A 157 10.62 7.67 -23.46
CA THR A 157 11.23 6.81 -22.44
C THR A 157 11.70 7.68 -21.30
N PHE A 158 11.16 7.42 -20.12
CA PHE A 158 11.51 8.11 -18.89
C PHE A 158 12.34 7.18 -18.01
N GLN A 159 13.14 7.78 -17.14
CA GLN A 159 13.93 7.06 -16.15
C GLN A 159 13.83 7.74 -14.79
N PHE A 160 13.84 6.94 -13.72
CA PHE A 160 14.01 7.43 -12.36
C PHE A 160 14.77 6.41 -11.53
N GLU A 161 15.34 6.87 -10.43
CA GLU A 161 16.03 6.06 -9.45
C GLU A 161 15.18 5.93 -8.19
N ILE A 162 15.11 4.73 -7.64
CA ILE A 162 14.39 4.44 -6.40
C ILE A 162 15.15 3.35 -5.66
N ALA A 163 15.43 3.57 -4.38
CA ALA A 163 16.25 2.66 -3.58
C ALA A 163 15.72 1.22 -3.57
N ASP A 164 14.39 1.05 -3.58
CA ASP A 164 13.71 -0.25 -3.48
C ASP A 164 13.16 -0.74 -4.83
N TYR A 165 13.87 -0.48 -5.93
CA TYR A 165 13.39 -0.76 -7.30
C TYR A 165 13.01 -2.23 -7.53
N GLU A 166 13.65 -3.17 -6.82
CA GLU A 166 13.35 -4.61 -6.90
C GLU A 166 11.99 -4.97 -6.33
N ASN A 167 11.40 -4.09 -5.51
CA ASN A 167 10.11 -4.29 -4.87
C ASN A 167 8.95 -3.65 -5.64
N ILE A 168 9.18 -3.07 -6.82
CA ILE A 168 8.10 -2.47 -7.63
C ILE A 168 7.18 -3.57 -8.15
N THR A 169 5.90 -3.46 -7.79
CA THR A 169 4.82 -4.35 -8.25
C THR A 169 3.94 -3.67 -9.31
N GLY A 170 3.99 -2.34 -9.43
CA GLY A 170 3.29 -1.65 -10.51
C GLY A 170 3.60 -0.15 -10.60
N ILE A 171 3.47 0.38 -11.81
CA ILE A 171 3.53 1.82 -12.08
C ILE A 171 2.23 2.20 -12.80
N TYR A 172 1.55 3.23 -12.31
CA TYR A 172 0.25 3.66 -12.84
C TYR A 172 0.30 5.15 -13.17
N SER A 173 -0.35 5.55 -14.25
CA SER A 173 -0.52 6.96 -14.59
C SER A 173 -1.65 7.57 -13.76
N LEU A 174 -1.34 8.63 -13.01
CA LEU A 174 -2.30 9.39 -12.23
C LEU A 174 -2.88 10.59 -12.97
N SER A 175 -2.19 11.08 -14.00
CA SER A 175 -2.64 12.19 -14.83
C SER A 175 -2.05 12.10 -16.24
N ASP A 176 -2.48 12.99 -17.12
CA ASP A 176 -1.93 13.07 -18.48
C ASP A 176 -0.59 13.81 -18.57
N ASP A 177 -0.23 14.61 -17.56
CA ASP A 177 1.04 15.34 -17.44
C ASP A 177 2.10 14.57 -16.63
N ASN A 178 2.16 13.25 -16.80
CA ASN A 178 3.23 12.39 -16.29
C ASN A 178 3.37 12.33 -14.75
N LEU A 179 2.28 12.55 -14.01
CA LEU A 179 2.17 12.16 -12.60
C LEU A 179 1.98 10.64 -12.52
N LEU A 180 2.80 9.97 -11.72
CA LEU A 180 2.87 8.51 -11.63
C LEU A 180 2.70 8.06 -10.20
N PHE A 181 2.00 6.94 -10.04
CA PHE A 181 1.91 6.19 -8.80
C PHE A 181 2.76 4.92 -8.93
N VAL A 182 3.74 4.77 -8.06
CA VAL A 182 4.60 3.59 -7.96
C VAL A 182 4.15 2.78 -6.76
N LEU A 183 3.69 1.56 -7.02
CA LEU A 183 3.34 0.57 -6.02
C LEU A 183 4.56 -0.31 -5.78
N LEU A 184 4.99 -0.38 -4.53
CA LEU A 184 5.98 -1.33 -4.04
C LEU A 184 5.26 -2.42 -3.23
N LYS A 185 5.94 -3.54 -2.95
CA LYS A 185 5.38 -4.62 -2.13
C LYS A 185 4.75 -4.12 -0.83
N ASN A 186 5.44 -3.22 -0.13
CA ASN A 186 5.08 -2.73 1.21
C ASN A 186 5.02 -1.19 1.33
N ASP A 187 5.26 -0.45 0.24
CA ASP A 187 5.24 1.02 0.24
C ASP A 187 4.59 1.59 -1.03
N ILE A 188 4.21 2.87 -1.01
CA ILE A 188 3.63 3.60 -2.14
C ILE A 188 4.39 4.90 -2.35
N LYS A 189 4.71 5.24 -3.59
CA LYS A 189 5.41 6.50 -3.92
C LYS A 189 4.74 7.19 -5.11
N VAL A 190 4.84 8.51 -5.14
CA VAL A 190 4.37 9.33 -6.26
C VAL A 190 5.56 10.01 -6.89
N LEU A 191 5.62 9.94 -8.22
CA LEU A 191 6.67 10.54 -9.02
C LEU A 191 6.05 11.52 -10.01
N VAL A 192 6.77 12.58 -10.31
CA VAL A 192 6.43 13.48 -11.41
C VAL A 192 7.64 13.57 -12.29
N GLN A 193 7.45 13.16 -13.54
CA GLN A 193 8.45 13.38 -14.57
C GLN A 193 8.34 14.80 -15.09
N LYS A 194 9.47 15.50 -15.10
CA LYS A 194 9.63 16.82 -15.73
C LYS A 194 10.23 16.65 -17.12
#